data_AF-A0AA86W3X0-F1
#
_entry.id   AF-A0AA86W3X0-F1
#
_cell.length_a   1.000
_cell.length_b   1.000
_cell.length_c   1.000
_cell.angle_alpha   90.00
_cell.angle_beta   90.00
_cell.angle_gamma   90.00
#
_symmetry.space_group_name_H-M   'P 1'
#
loop_
_entity.id
_entity.type
_entity.pdbx_description
1 polymer ?
#
loop_
_entity_poly.entity_id
_entity_poly.type
_entity_poly.pdbx_seq_one_letter_code
_entity_poly.pdbx_strand_id
1 'polypeptide(L)'
;MPFGQGDDANAGRECKDGLLWFCDIGRFAAGDFSMAVVQANQVLEDQSQIESGPFGTFVGVYDGHDGPDCSRYVCDNLFCNLQAILAESQSVVTSEAIQQAFRRIEEGFTALVSKL
;
A
#
# COMPACT_ATOMS: atom_id res chain seq x y z
N MET A 1 -6.93 0.33 -12.77
CA MET A 1 -6.54 -1.06 -12.46
C MET A 1 -7.52 -1.58 -11.42
N PRO A 2 -8.04 -2.82 -11.51
CA PRO A 2 -8.65 -3.44 -10.35
C PRO A 2 -7.49 -3.88 -9.44
N PHE A 3 -7.45 -3.33 -8.23
CA PHE A 3 -6.49 -3.75 -7.21
C PHE A 3 -6.96 -5.08 -6.61
N GLY A 4 -6.02 -5.89 -6.13
CA GLY A 4 -6.18 -7.34 -5.91
C GLY A 4 -7.47 -7.75 -5.19
N GLN A 5 -8.19 -8.69 -5.80
CA GLN A 5 -9.34 -9.37 -5.21
C GLN A 5 -8.86 -10.32 -4.11
N GLY A 6 -8.79 -9.85 -2.87
CA GLY A 6 -8.76 -10.70 -1.69
C GLY A 6 -10.17 -11.18 -1.38
N ASP A 7 -10.47 -12.45 -1.65
CA ASP A 7 -11.77 -13.10 -1.37
C ASP A 7 -11.96 -13.37 0.14
N ASP A 8 -11.78 -12.36 1.00
CA ASP A 8 -12.07 -12.45 2.43
C ASP A 8 -13.42 -11.81 2.73
N ALA A 9 -14.40 -12.64 3.09
CA ALA A 9 -15.78 -12.22 3.41
C ALA A 9 -15.93 -11.26 4.61
N ASN A 10 -14.82 -10.86 5.25
CA ASN A 10 -14.74 -9.89 6.36
C ASN A 10 -13.94 -8.62 6.01
N ALA A 11 -13.32 -8.54 4.83
CA ALA A 11 -12.69 -7.32 4.34
C ALA A 11 -13.79 -6.30 4.01
N GLY A 12 -13.53 -5.02 4.32
CA GLY A 12 -14.45 -3.93 4.02
C GLY A 12 -14.80 -3.90 2.54
N ARG A 13 -16.04 -3.55 2.19
CA ARG A 13 -16.45 -3.52 0.79
C ARG A 13 -15.75 -2.35 0.09
N GLU A 14 -15.00 -2.64 -0.95
CA GLU A 14 -14.50 -1.60 -1.84
C GLU A 14 -15.65 -1.01 -2.67
N CYS A 15 -15.76 0.31 -2.60
CA CYS A 15 -16.79 1.11 -3.21
C CYS A 15 -16.16 2.29 -3.94
N LYS A 16 -16.84 2.75 -4.99
CA LYS A 16 -16.45 3.94 -5.75
C LYS A 16 -17.68 4.77 -6.06
N ASP A 17 -17.66 6.03 -5.65
CA ASP A 17 -18.69 7.02 -5.93
C ASP A 17 -18.06 8.27 -6.57
N GLY A 18 -18.18 8.39 -7.89
CA GLY A 18 -17.54 9.46 -8.66
C GLY A 18 -16.02 9.49 -8.49
N LEU A 19 -15.54 10.55 -7.83
CA LEU A 19 -14.12 10.79 -7.51
C LEU A 19 -13.70 10.22 -6.14
N LEU A 20 -14.66 9.71 -5.35
CA LEU A 20 -14.41 9.05 -4.08
C LEU A 20 -14.23 7.56 -4.32
N TRP A 21 -13.10 7.02 -3.87
CA TRP A 21 -12.91 5.60 -3.61
C TRP A 21 -12.94 5.39 -2.10
N PHE A 22 -13.58 4.33 -1.65
CA PHE A 22 -13.59 4.00 -0.23
C PHE A 22 -13.69 2.50 -0.01
N CYS A 23 -13.09 2.06 1.08
CA CYS A 23 -13.31 0.75 1.68
C CYS A 23 -14.22 0.96 2.89
N ASP A 24 -15.44 0.43 2.83
CA ASP A 24 -16.39 0.42 3.95
C ASP A 24 -15.77 -0.25 5.19
N ILE A 25 -16.41 -0.08 6.35
CA ILE A 25 -15.87 -0.65 7.59
C ILE A 25 -15.68 -2.18 7.46
N GLY A 26 -14.43 -2.61 7.55
CA GLY A 26 -14.00 -4.00 7.49
C GLY A 26 -13.42 -4.46 8.82
N ARG A 27 -13.40 -5.78 9.05
CA ARG A 27 -12.77 -6.38 10.24
C ARG A 27 -11.45 -7.02 9.83
N PHE A 28 -10.36 -6.52 10.42
CA PHE A 28 -9.06 -7.18 10.37
C PHE A 28 -8.64 -7.72 11.73
N ALA A 29 -7.58 -8.52 11.76
CA ALA A 29 -7.13 -9.24 12.95
C ALA A 29 -6.88 -8.33 14.18
N ALA A 30 -6.66 -7.03 13.97
CA ALA A 30 -6.39 -6.03 15.01
C ALA A 30 -7.55 -5.05 15.30
N GLY A 31 -8.70 -5.15 14.60
CA GLY A 31 -9.85 -4.25 14.83
C GLY A 31 -10.62 -3.91 13.56
N ASP A 32 -11.46 -2.88 13.66
CA ASP A 32 -12.27 -2.37 12.56
C ASP A 32 -11.53 -1.22 11.85
N PHE A 33 -11.57 -1.17 10.52
CA PHE A 33 -10.96 -0.10 9.74
C PHE A 33 -11.90 0.32 8.60
N SER A 34 -11.74 1.55 8.12
CA SER A 34 -12.32 2.02 6.85
C SER A 34 -11.30 2.94 6.17
N MET A 35 -11.39 3.08 4.86
CA MET A 35 -10.46 3.90 4.09
C MET A 35 -11.23 4.71 3.06
N ALA A 36 -10.79 5.93 2.78
CA ALA A 36 -11.38 6.76 1.74
C ALA A 36 -10.30 7.61 1.08
N VAL A 37 -10.35 7.69 -0.24
CA VAL A 37 -9.49 8.53 -1.08
C VAL A 37 -10.40 9.34 -1.98
N VAL A 38 -10.29 10.67 -1.91
CA VAL A 38 -11.06 11.58 -2.77
C VAL A 38 -10.10 12.19 -3.78
N GLN A 39 -10.36 11.95 -5.05
CA GLN A 39 -9.64 12.61 -6.13
C GLN A 39 -10.07 14.08 -6.22
N ALA A 40 -9.23 14.99 -5.75
CA ALA A 40 -9.47 16.45 -5.86
C ALA A 40 -8.90 17.05 -7.16
N ASN A 41 -7.90 16.40 -7.76
CA ASN A 41 -7.16 16.89 -8.93
C ASN A 41 -7.46 16.09 -10.21
N GLN A 42 -7.07 16.60 -11.37
CA GLN A 42 -7.22 15.90 -12.66
C GLN A 42 -6.54 14.52 -12.67
N VAL A 43 -5.43 14.40 -11.94
CA VAL A 43 -4.71 13.14 -11.72
C VAL A 43 -4.81 12.80 -10.24
N LEU A 44 -5.15 11.54 -9.93
CA LEU A 44 -5.09 11.04 -8.56
C LEU A 44 -3.64 10.62 -8.27
N GLU A 45 -2.91 11.51 -7.62
CA GLU A 45 -1.51 11.33 -7.23
C GLU A 45 -1.40 10.51 -5.94
N ASP A 46 -2.33 10.72 -5.00
CA ASP A 46 -2.37 9.99 -3.74
C ASP A 46 -2.66 8.51 -3.96
N GLN A 47 -1.89 7.66 -3.28
CA GLN A 47 -2.12 6.23 -3.24
C GLN A 47 -2.28 5.77 -1.81
N SER A 48 -2.95 4.64 -1.64
CA SER A 48 -3.33 4.17 -0.32
C SER A 48 -3.54 2.67 -0.37
N GLN A 49 -3.08 1.95 0.65
CA GLN A 49 -3.26 0.52 0.73
C GLN A 49 -3.55 0.07 2.16
N ILE A 50 -4.25 -1.05 2.26
CA ILE A 50 -4.35 -1.79 3.50
C ILE A 50 -4.16 -3.27 3.22
N GLU A 51 -3.30 -3.89 4.01
CA GLU A 51 -2.97 -5.30 3.88
C GLU A 51 -3.00 -5.92 5.26
N SER A 52 -3.56 -7.11 5.38
CA SER A 52 -3.52 -7.87 6.63
C SER A 52 -2.78 -9.18 6.42
N GLY A 53 -1.86 -9.46 7.33
CA GLY A 53 -1.02 -10.63 7.23
C GLY A 53 -0.65 -11.21 8.59
N PRO A 54 0.17 -12.27 8.60
CA PRO A 54 0.60 -12.95 9.83
C PRO A 54 1.39 -12.03 10.78
N PHE A 55 1.91 -10.92 10.28
CA PHE A 55 2.69 -9.94 11.03
C PHE A 55 1.87 -8.73 11.53
N GLY A 56 0.55 -8.74 11.30
CA GLY A 56 -0.36 -7.65 11.67
C GLY A 56 -1.00 -6.97 10.47
N THR A 57 -1.52 -5.76 10.69
CA THR A 57 -2.14 -4.92 9.66
C THR A 57 -1.15 -3.85 9.21
N PHE A 58 -0.92 -3.78 7.91
CA PHE A 58 -0.14 -2.75 7.25
C PHE A 58 -1.09 -1.73 6.64
N VAL A 59 -0.86 -0.45 6.94
CA VAL A 59 -1.61 0.68 6.37
C VAL A 59 -0.62 1.61 5.71
N GLY A 60 -0.79 1.86 4.40
CA GLY A 60 0.00 2.79 3.62
C GLY A 60 -0.84 3.97 3.16
N VAL A 61 -0.33 5.18 3.38
CA VAL A 61 -0.89 6.43 2.85
C VAL A 61 0.26 7.18 2.20
N TYR A 62 0.15 7.44 0.90
CA TYR A 62 1.22 7.98 0.09
C TYR A 62 0.71 9.23 -0.62
N ASP A 63 1.19 10.39 -0.18
CA ASP A 63 0.95 11.69 -0.81
C ASP A 63 1.84 11.80 -2.05
N GLY A 64 1.21 11.85 -3.23
CA GLY A 64 1.92 11.94 -4.50
C GLY A 64 2.04 13.38 -4.97
N HIS A 65 3.17 13.75 -5.58
CA HIS A 65 3.37 15.08 -6.15
C HIS A 65 4.12 14.99 -7.49
N ASP A 66 3.79 15.89 -8.42
CA ASP A 66 4.34 15.94 -9.78
C ASP A 66 4.10 14.65 -10.59
N GLY A 67 2.95 14.01 -10.36
CA GLY A 67 2.53 12.77 -11.02
C GLY A 67 2.36 11.59 -10.05
N PRO A 68 1.65 10.53 -10.49
CA PRO A 68 1.27 9.40 -9.64
C PRO A 68 2.33 8.29 -9.59
N ASP A 69 3.41 8.40 -10.38
CA ASP A 69 4.30 7.27 -10.65
C ASP A 69 5.08 6.82 -9.41
N CYS A 70 5.59 7.77 -8.62
CA CYS A 70 6.33 7.46 -7.40
C CYS A 70 5.43 6.86 -6.32
N SER A 71 4.32 7.53 -5.99
CA SER A 71 3.35 7.06 -4.99
C SER A 71 2.76 5.69 -5.38
N ARG A 72 2.49 5.47 -6.66
CA ARG A 72 2.05 4.16 -7.19
C ARG A 72 3.13 3.10 -7.06
N TYR A 73 4.37 3.42 -7.41
CA TYR A 73 5.47 2.48 -7.25
C TYR A 73 5.65 2.05 -5.79
N VAL A 74 5.56 3.00 -4.84
CA VAL A 74 5.61 2.68 -3.41
C VAL A 74 4.44 1.77 -3.01
N CYS A 75 3.22 2.12 -3.41
CA CYS A 75 2.01 1.36 -3.10
C CYS A 75 2.07 -0.08 -3.64
N ASP A 76 2.63 -0.29 -4.83
CA ASP A 76 2.69 -1.61 -5.46
C ASP A 76 3.79 -2.50 -4.88
N ASN A 77 4.83 -1.93 -4.25
CA ASN A 77 6.05 -2.69 -3.92
C ASN A 77 6.41 -2.71 -2.42
N LEU A 78 6.00 -1.72 -1.62
CA LEU A 78 6.53 -1.56 -0.26
C LEU A 78 6.14 -2.71 0.65
N PHE A 79 4.87 -3.11 0.62
CA PHE A 79 4.40 -4.23 1.44
C PHE A 79 5.04 -5.56 1.02
N CYS A 80 5.14 -5.85 -0.28
CA CYS A 80 5.79 -7.06 -0.77
C CYS A 80 7.27 -7.12 -0.37
N ASN A 81 7.99 -6.00 -0.46
CA ASN A 81 9.37 -5.91 0.00
C ASN A 81 9.48 -6.18 1.50
N LEU A 82 8.60 -5.58 2.31
CA LEU A 82 8.57 -5.79 3.75
C LEU A 82 8.27 -7.26 4.10
N GLN A 83 7.25 -7.86 3.47
CA GLN A 83 6.92 -9.27 3.65
C GLN A 83 8.10 -10.19 3.32
N ALA A 84 8.79 -9.94 2.21
CA ALA A 84 9.97 -10.72 1.83
C ALA A 84 11.08 -10.63 2.88
N ILE A 85 11.38 -9.43 3.36
CA ILE A 85 12.41 -9.20 4.39
C ILE A 85 12.07 -9.91 5.71
N LEU A 86 10.79 -9.84 6.14
CA LEU A 86 10.33 -10.51 7.36
C LEU A 86 10.37 -12.03 7.23
N ALA A 87 10.01 -12.56 6.05
CA ALA A 87 10.07 -14.00 5.77
C ALA A 87 11.53 -14.51 5.76
N GLU A 88 12.46 -13.76 5.17
CA GLU A 88 13.89 -14.11 5.12
C GLU A 88 14.53 -14.12 6.52
N SER A 89 14.15 -13.17 7.38
CA SER A 89 14.76 -12.99 8.71
C SER A 89 14.08 -13.79 9.84
N GLN A 90 12.93 -14.44 9.56
CA GLN A 90 12.06 -15.03 10.59
C GLN A 90 11.81 -14.09 11.78
N SER A 91 11.79 -12.79 11.51
CA SER A 91 11.77 -11.74 12.53
C SER A 91 10.42 -11.06 12.59
N VAL A 92 10.16 -10.40 13.72
CA VAL A 92 9.06 -9.46 13.85
C VAL A 92 9.36 -8.18 13.07
N VAL A 93 8.36 -7.32 12.93
CA VAL A 93 8.55 -5.99 12.34
C VAL A 93 9.54 -5.18 13.21
N THR A 94 10.72 -4.87 12.67
CA THR A 94 11.73 -4.02 13.31
C THR A 94 12.02 -2.76 12.50
N SER A 95 12.68 -1.78 13.10
CA SER A 95 13.16 -0.56 12.42
C SER A 95 14.04 -0.88 11.22
N GLU A 96 14.90 -1.88 11.35
CA GLU A 96 15.87 -2.26 10.31
C GLU A 96 15.14 -2.87 9.10
N ALA A 97 14.12 -3.71 9.34
CA ALA A 97 13.31 -4.29 8.28
C ALA A 97 12.55 -3.21 7.49
N ILE A 98 11.99 -2.23 8.19
CA ILE A 98 11.30 -1.08 7.56
C ILE A 98 12.30 -0.25 6.75
N GLN A 99 13.45 0.11 7.32
CA GLN A 99 14.48 0.88 6.61
C GLN A 99 14.99 0.14 5.36
N GLN A 100 15.16 -1.18 5.44
CA GLN A 100 15.58 -1.99 4.31
C GLN A 100 14.49 -2.04 3.23
N ALA A 101 13.21 -2.13 3.60
CA ALA A 101 12.10 -2.10 2.64
C ALA A 101 12.08 -0.77 1.87
N PHE A 102 12.23 0.36 2.56
CA PHE A 102 12.33 1.68 1.91
C PHE A 102 13.58 1.81 1.03
N ARG A 103 14.72 1.24 1.44
CA ARG A 103 15.92 1.22 0.59
C ARG A 103 15.68 0.46 -0.72
N ARG A 104 15.01 -0.70 -0.66
CA ARG A 104 14.64 -1.46 -1.88
C ARG A 104 13.70 -0.67 -2.79
N ILE A 105 12.79 0.14 -2.21
CA ILE A 105 11.93 1.05 -2.99
C ILE A 105 12.77 2.10 -3.72
N GLU A 106 13.66 2.80 -3.01
CA GLU A 106 14.50 3.85 -3.58
C GLU A 106 15.40 3.31 -4.70
N GLU A 107 16.10 2.21 -4.45
CA GLU A 107 16.98 1.56 -5.42
C GLU A 107 16.19 1.08 -6.65
N GLY A 108 15.03 0.46 -6.43
CA GLY A 108 14.17 -0.05 -7.50
C GLY A 108 13.58 1.05 -8.37
N PHE A 109 13.05 2.12 -7.76
CA PHE A 109 12.48 3.24 -8.49
C PHE A 109 13.55 4.02 -9.26
N THR A 110 14.71 4.27 -8.63
CA THR A 110 15.85 4.92 -9.30
C THR A 110 16.31 4.12 -10.52
N ALA A 111 16.39 2.79 -10.40
CA ALA A 111 16.77 1.91 -11.50
C ALA A 111 15.71 1.86 -12.62
N LEU A 112 14.43 2.02 -12.28
CA LEU A 112 13.34 2.14 -13.25
C LEU A 112 13.47 3.44 -14.06
N VAL A 113 13.62 4.57 -13.36
CA VAL A 113 13.72 5.90 -13.98
C VAL A 113 14.99 6.05 -14.81
N SER A 114 16.10 5.43 -14.40
CA SER A 114 17.37 5.49 -15.15
C SER A 114 17.33 4.75 -16.50
N LYS A 115 16.27 3.98 -16.78
CA LYS A 115 16.06 3.25 -18.04
C LYS A 115 15.10 3.96 -19.00
N LEU A 116 14.50 5.06 -18.58
CA LEU A 116 13.63 5.92 -19.38
C LEU A 116 14.48 6.92 -20.18
#